data_AF-A0A8S3U432-F1
#
_entry.id   AF-A0A8S3U432-F1
#
_cell.length_a   1.000
_cell.length_b   1.000
_cell.length_c   1.000
_cell.angle_alpha   90.00
_cell.angle_beta   90.00
_cell.angle_gamma   90.00
#
_symmetry.space_group_name_H-M   'P 1'
#
loop_
_entity.id
_entity.type
_entity.pdbx_description
1 polymer ?
#
loop_
_entity_poly.entity_id
_entity_poly.type
_entity_poly.pdbx_seq_one_letter_code
_entity_poly.pdbx_strand_id
1 'polypeptide(L)'
;MVTGKSGLFNMNTNCEKKLRTFETKQDKLEQMLTAQRRQKTPGLLAIVTDDDSDDENPISEDMTITPDRLGTIEESAHSTGNFASLLYKEFMAHLFGQENIRKMYNLNGCGWMLKREVCPRTKLIVRQYVVHYYPECRKENTFRNVVVHKVNEALRRQSVNESLSPSSFRHSKSKLIC
;
A
#
# COMPACT_ATOMS: atom_id res chain seq x y z
N MET A 1 -36.42 -25.36 -44.93
CA MET A 1 -35.08 -24.77 -44.73
C MET A 1 -35.23 -23.59 -43.79
N VAL A 2 -34.83 -23.72 -42.53
CA VAL A 2 -34.91 -22.63 -41.52
C VAL A 2 -33.49 -22.20 -41.21
N THR A 3 -33.12 -20.98 -41.57
CA THR A 3 -31.81 -20.40 -41.25
C THR A 3 -31.87 -19.76 -39.87
N GLY A 4 -31.19 -20.38 -38.90
CA GLY A 4 -30.95 -19.80 -37.58
C GLY A 4 -29.81 -18.80 -37.65
N LYS A 5 -30.07 -17.54 -37.28
CA LYS A 5 -29.02 -16.57 -36.93
C LYS A 5 -28.88 -16.53 -35.41
N SER A 6 -27.74 -17.01 -34.93
CA SER A 6 -27.29 -16.90 -33.55
C SER A 6 -26.96 -15.44 -33.22
N GLY A 7 -27.78 -14.84 -32.36
CA GLY A 7 -27.46 -13.58 -31.70
C GLY A 7 -26.41 -13.81 -30.62
N LEU A 8 -25.17 -13.37 -30.86
CA LEU A 8 -24.13 -13.31 -29.85
C LEU A 8 -24.47 -12.21 -28.82
N PHE A 9 -24.52 -12.64 -27.58
CA PHE A 9 -24.68 -11.93 -26.32
C PHE A 9 -24.19 -10.46 -26.30
N ASN A 10 -25.12 -9.52 -26.13
CA ASN A 10 -24.83 -8.16 -25.67
C ASN A 10 -24.93 -8.14 -24.13
N MET A 11 -23.81 -8.38 -23.46
CA MET A 11 -23.72 -8.37 -21.99
C MET A 11 -23.63 -6.93 -21.47
N ASN A 12 -24.79 -6.42 -21.04
CA ASN A 12 -25.04 -5.41 -20.00
C ASN A 12 -23.92 -4.38 -19.68
N THR A 13 -23.77 -3.38 -20.56
CA THR A 13 -22.92 -2.19 -20.34
C THR A 13 -23.34 -1.31 -19.15
N ASN A 14 -24.50 -1.55 -18.53
CA ASN A 14 -25.04 -0.72 -17.45
C ASN A 14 -24.40 -1.07 -16.10
N CYS A 15 -24.06 -2.35 -15.86
CA CYS A 15 -23.39 -2.77 -14.63
C CYS A 15 -21.95 -2.24 -14.55
N GLU A 16 -21.18 -2.30 -15.64
CA GLU A 16 -19.82 -1.77 -15.68
C GLU A 16 -19.78 -0.24 -15.52
N LYS A 17 -20.74 0.46 -16.15
CA LYS A 17 -20.90 1.91 -15.98
C LYS A 17 -21.21 2.26 -14.52
N LYS A 18 -22.09 1.50 -13.86
CA LYS A 18 -22.40 1.69 -12.44
C LYS A 18 -21.19 1.44 -11.53
N LEU A 19 -20.42 0.38 -11.81
CA LEU A 19 -19.22 0.04 -11.03
C LEU A 19 -18.15 1.14 -11.15
N ARG A 20 -17.83 1.58 -12.37
CA ARG A 20 -16.88 2.70 -12.60
C ARG A 20 -17.33 3.99 -11.94
N THR A 21 -18.63 4.28 -11.97
CA THR A 21 -19.19 5.47 -11.30
C THR A 21 -19.06 5.38 -9.79
N PHE A 22 -19.22 4.19 -9.21
CA PHE A 22 -19.05 3.96 -7.78
C PHE A 22 -17.58 4.09 -7.35
N GLU A 23 -16.64 3.50 -8.10
CA GLU A 23 -15.20 3.64 -7.88
C GLU A 23 -14.78 5.11 -7.97
N THR A 24 -15.26 5.85 -8.98
CA THR A 24 -14.95 7.28 -9.14
C THR A 24 -15.51 8.13 -8.00
N LYS A 25 -16.66 7.74 -7.42
CA LYS A 25 -17.24 8.41 -6.25
C LYS A 25 -16.44 8.13 -4.98
N GLN A 26 -15.94 6.90 -4.81
CA GLN A 26 -15.02 6.57 -3.72
C GLN A 26 -13.72 7.35 -3.83
N ASP A 27 -13.12 7.42 -5.02
CA ASP A 27 -11.90 8.19 -5.26
C ASP A 27 -12.10 9.69 -4.98
N LYS A 28 -13.25 10.25 -5.37
CA LYS A 28 -13.59 11.66 -5.06
C LYS A 28 -13.78 11.90 -3.56
N LEU A 29 -14.40 10.95 -2.85
CA LEU A 29 -14.57 11.05 -1.40
C LEU A 29 -13.23 10.95 -0.67
N GLU A 30 -12.35 10.04 -1.08
CA GLU A 30 -10.99 9.93 -0.55
C GLU A 30 -10.17 11.19 -0.85
N GLN A 31 -10.27 11.76 -2.05
CA GLN A 31 -9.59 13.02 -2.39
C GLN A 31 -10.09 14.19 -1.54
N MET A 32 -11.40 14.28 -1.30
CA MET A 32 -11.99 15.35 -0.47
C MET A 32 -11.58 15.21 1.01
N LEU A 33 -11.59 14.00 1.56
CA LEU A 33 -11.11 13.72 2.91
C LEU A 33 -9.60 13.97 3.06
N THR A 34 -8.81 13.67 2.02
CA THR A 34 -7.37 13.97 1.97
C THR A 34 -7.11 15.48 1.91
N ALA A 35 -7.87 16.23 1.10
CA ALA A 35 -7.76 17.69 1.05
C ALA A 35 -8.15 18.36 2.39
N GLN A 36 -9.14 17.82 3.09
CA GLN A 36 -9.56 18.34 4.41
C GLN A 36 -8.51 18.10 5.50
N ARG A 37 -7.68 17.06 5.36
CA ARG A 37 -6.57 16.75 6.28
C ARG A 37 -5.38 17.70 6.16
N ARG A 38 -5.11 18.23 4.96
CA ARG A 38 -4.03 19.22 4.72
C ARG A 38 -4.16 20.52 5.52
N GLN A 39 -5.36 20.83 6.03
CA GLN A 39 -5.62 22.05 6.80
C GLN A 39 -5.54 21.85 8.32
N LYS A 40 -5.34 20.61 8.81
CA LYS A 40 -5.44 20.27 10.23
C LYS A 40 -4.13 19.70 10.78
N THR A 41 -3.06 20.48 10.75
CA THR A 41 -1.83 20.19 11.48
C THR A 41 -1.64 21.20 12.61
N PRO A 42 -1.86 20.75 13.84
CA PRO A 42 -0.91 21.02 14.90
C PRO A 42 -0.43 19.72 15.54
N GLY A 43 0.90 19.51 15.51
CA GLY A 43 1.66 18.80 16.55
C GLY A 43 1.56 17.28 16.62
N LEU A 44 2.38 16.57 15.83
CA LEU A 44 2.73 15.16 16.10
C LEU A 44 3.77 15.01 17.23
N LEU A 45 4.32 16.13 17.74
CA LEU A 45 5.33 16.18 18.80
C LEU A 45 4.77 15.86 20.21
N ALA A 46 3.46 15.76 20.37
CA ALA A 46 2.81 15.58 21.68
C ALA A 46 2.33 14.13 21.97
N ILE A 47 2.70 13.14 21.14
CA ILE A 47 2.35 11.73 21.43
C ILE A 47 3.38 11.07 22.37
N VAL A 48 4.49 11.75 22.70
CA VAL A 48 5.58 11.12 23.47
C VAL A 48 6.11 12.04 24.57
N THR A 49 5.22 12.63 25.36
CA THR A 49 5.48 12.99 26.76
C THR A 49 4.10 13.01 27.44
N ASP A 50 3.96 12.43 28.62
CA ASP A 50 2.74 12.43 29.45
C ASP A 50 1.77 11.24 29.24
N ASP A 51 2.24 10.00 29.44
CA ASP A 51 1.40 8.95 30.05
C ASP A 51 2.29 7.87 30.70
N ASP A 52 2.24 7.80 32.04
CA ASP A 52 2.92 6.83 32.90
C ASP A 52 2.44 5.39 32.61
N SER A 53 3.07 4.71 31.65
CA SER A 53 2.90 3.27 31.42
C SER A 53 4.27 2.62 31.19
N ASP A 54 4.72 1.83 32.16
CA ASP A 54 5.95 1.03 32.18
C ASP A 54 6.03 -0.02 31.05
N ASP A 55 6.24 0.42 29.81
CA ASP A 55 6.64 -0.45 28.68
C ASP A 55 7.75 0.25 27.88
N GLU A 56 8.92 0.36 28.52
CA GLU A 56 10.20 0.78 27.95
C GLU A 56 10.60 -0.18 26.81
N ASN A 57 10.08 0.10 25.61
CA ASN A 57 10.80 -0.25 24.40
C ASN A 57 11.18 1.07 23.72
N PRO A 58 12.29 1.70 24.13
CA PRO A 58 12.70 3.00 23.61
C PRO A 58 12.80 2.88 22.11
N ILE A 59 11.92 3.61 21.40
CA ILE A 59 11.86 3.65 19.94
C ILE A 59 13.28 4.01 19.49
N SER A 60 14.03 3.02 18.97
CA SER A 60 15.38 3.25 18.46
C SER A 60 15.32 4.47 17.53
N GLU A 61 16.26 5.40 17.64
CA GLU A 61 16.29 6.64 16.84
C GLU A 61 16.10 6.35 15.34
N ASP A 62 16.56 5.18 14.88
CA ASP A 62 16.39 4.61 13.53
C ASP A 62 14.92 4.41 13.08
N MET A 63 13.94 4.48 13.99
CA MET A 63 12.51 4.33 13.73
C MET A 63 11.70 5.62 13.98
N THR A 64 12.38 6.76 14.12
CA THR A 64 11.74 8.07 14.27
C THR A 64 11.91 8.89 12.99
N ILE A 65 10.79 9.36 12.41
CA ILE A 65 10.79 10.25 11.25
C ILE A 65 10.53 11.68 11.75
N THR A 66 11.36 12.63 11.33
CA THR A 66 11.18 14.06 11.64
C THR A 66 9.84 14.57 11.07
N PRO A 67 9.14 15.50 11.74
CA PRO A 67 7.86 16.03 11.26
C PRO A 67 7.89 16.56 9.83
N ASP A 68 8.95 17.26 9.44
CA ASP A 68 9.10 17.82 8.07
C ASP A 68 9.19 16.71 7.02
N ARG A 69 9.95 15.66 7.32
CA ARG A 69 10.07 14.49 6.45
C ARG A 69 8.75 13.75 6.33
N LEU A 70 8.02 13.62 7.43
CA LEU A 70 6.70 12.98 7.45
C LEU A 70 5.67 13.75 6.63
N GLY A 71 5.69 15.10 6.71
CA GLY A 71 4.89 15.96 5.85
C GLY A 71 5.20 15.78 4.37
N THR A 72 6.49 15.73 4.02
CA THR A 72 6.93 15.45 2.63
C THR A 72 6.41 14.10 2.13
N ILE A 73 6.43 13.07 2.98
CA ILE A 73 5.91 11.74 2.65
C ILE A 73 4.40 11.78 2.44
N GLU A 74 3.65 12.47 3.29
CA GLU A 74 2.19 12.63 3.18
C GLU A 74 1.81 13.37 1.89
N GLU A 75 2.49 14.48 1.57
CA GLU A 75 2.26 15.26 0.36
C GLU A 75 2.49 14.43 -0.92
N SER A 76 3.51 13.56 -0.89
CA SER A 76 3.82 12.66 -2.01
C SER A 76 2.87 11.46 -2.11
N ALA A 77 2.06 11.19 -1.09
CA ALA A 77 1.19 10.04 -1.06
C ALA A 77 -0.13 10.28 -1.80
N HIS A 78 -0.49 9.35 -2.70
CA HIS A 78 -1.74 9.44 -3.46
C HIS A 78 -2.91 8.65 -2.84
N SER A 79 -2.62 7.82 -1.84
CA SER A 79 -3.63 7.08 -1.08
C SER A 79 -3.07 6.62 0.26
N THR A 80 -3.92 6.23 1.19
CA THR A 80 -3.53 5.72 2.51
C THR A 80 -2.58 4.52 2.43
N GLY A 81 -2.82 3.59 1.51
CA GLY A 81 -1.94 2.45 1.30
C GLY A 81 -0.60 2.84 0.66
N ASN A 82 -0.58 3.90 -0.16
CA ASN A 82 0.64 4.45 -0.73
C ASN A 82 1.48 5.18 0.33
N PHE A 83 0.85 5.98 1.19
CA PHE A 83 1.48 6.60 2.36
C PHE A 83 2.17 5.55 3.24
N ALA A 84 1.44 4.49 3.62
CA ALA A 84 2.02 3.39 4.39
C ALA A 84 3.21 2.72 3.66
N SER A 85 3.10 2.53 2.35
CA SER A 85 4.19 1.96 1.54
C SER A 85 5.43 2.83 1.52
N LEU A 86 5.28 4.16 1.53
CA LEU A 86 6.40 5.10 1.61
C LEU A 86 7.06 5.07 2.99
N LEU A 87 6.27 4.98 4.07
CA LEU A 87 6.81 4.79 5.42
C LEU A 87 7.65 3.51 5.53
N TYR A 88 7.19 2.38 4.99
CA TYR A 88 7.99 1.15 4.99
C TYR A 88 9.29 1.27 4.18
N LYS A 89 9.29 2.06 3.10
CA LYS A 89 10.52 2.32 2.33
C LYS A 89 11.49 3.19 3.11
N GLU A 90 10.98 4.16 3.87
CA GLU A 90 11.80 5.02 4.74
C GLU A 90 12.42 4.19 5.87
N PHE A 91 11.62 3.43 6.62
CA PHE A 91 12.10 2.62 7.75
C PHE A 91 12.92 1.40 7.33
N MET A 92 12.70 0.85 6.13
CA MET A 92 13.32 -0.39 5.68
C MET A 92 13.99 -0.23 4.32
N ALA A 93 14.71 0.87 4.11
CA ALA A 93 15.40 1.16 2.85
C ALA A 93 16.31 -0.01 2.40
N HIS A 94 16.96 -0.71 3.35
CA HIS A 94 17.79 -1.88 3.08
C HIS A 94 17.04 -3.02 2.37
N LEU A 95 15.72 -3.19 2.60
CA LEU A 95 14.92 -4.20 1.89
C LEU A 95 14.70 -3.86 0.42
N PHE A 96 14.69 -2.56 0.09
CA PHE A 96 14.41 -2.04 -1.24
C PHE A 96 15.68 -1.79 -2.08
N GLY A 97 16.86 -2.15 -1.56
CA GLY A 97 18.14 -2.01 -2.26
C GLY A 97 18.29 -2.92 -3.48
N GLN A 98 19.50 -2.93 -4.06
CA GLN A 98 19.83 -3.65 -5.30
C GLN A 98 19.58 -5.16 -5.21
N GLU A 99 19.74 -5.76 -4.02
CA GLU A 99 19.48 -7.18 -3.78
C GLU A 99 17.99 -7.53 -3.74
N ASN A 100 17.10 -6.53 -3.68
CA ASN A 100 15.64 -6.67 -3.68
C ASN A 100 15.09 -7.75 -2.71
N ILE A 101 15.75 -7.91 -1.55
CA ILE A 101 15.39 -8.92 -0.53
C ILE A 101 13.96 -8.76 -0.01
N ARG A 102 13.31 -7.60 -0.21
CA ARG A 102 11.89 -7.36 0.04
C ARG A 102 10.94 -8.45 -0.48
N LYS A 103 11.28 -9.15 -1.56
CA LYS A 103 10.44 -10.21 -2.14
C LYS A 103 10.28 -11.42 -1.23
N MET A 104 11.24 -11.61 -0.33
CA MET A 104 11.25 -12.65 0.70
C MET A 104 10.37 -12.29 1.90
N TYR A 105 9.80 -11.07 1.95
CA TYR A 105 9.02 -10.57 3.08
C TYR A 105 7.53 -10.40 2.76
N ASN A 106 6.72 -10.40 3.82
CA ASN A 106 5.28 -10.10 3.83
C ASN A 106 4.91 -9.46 5.18
N LEU A 107 3.95 -8.54 5.19
CA LEU A 107 3.45 -7.91 6.42
C LEU A 107 2.87 -8.88 7.44
N ASN A 108 2.15 -9.91 7.00
CA ASN A 108 1.50 -10.86 7.91
C ASN A 108 2.31 -12.15 8.11
N GLY A 109 3.50 -12.23 7.49
CA GLY A 109 4.23 -13.50 7.38
C GLY A 109 3.42 -14.56 6.62
N CYS A 110 4.00 -15.76 6.51
CA CYS A 110 3.37 -17.04 6.14
C CYS A 110 2.27 -17.10 5.04
N GLY A 111 2.63 -17.81 3.98
CA GLY A 111 1.78 -18.48 2.98
C GLY A 111 2.60 -19.64 2.35
N TRP A 112 2.15 -20.23 1.22
CA TRP A 112 2.81 -21.35 0.50
C TRP A 112 4.31 -21.15 0.15
N MET A 113 4.82 -19.91 0.23
CA MET A 113 6.15 -19.52 -0.25
C MET A 113 7.18 -19.23 0.87
N LEU A 114 6.90 -19.59 2.13
CA LEU A 114 7.83 -19.44 3.27
C LEU A 114 8.44 -18.03 3.41
N LYS A 115 7.65 -17.00 3.10
CA LYS A 115 8.09 -15.60 3.23
C LYS A 115 8.21 -15.20 4.69
N ARG A 116 9.28 -14.47 5.00
CA ARG A 116 9.54 -13.90 6.32
C ARG A 116 8.52 -12.81 6.63
N GLU A 117 8.19 -12.66 7.90
CA GLU A 117 7.35 -11.58 8.37
C GLU A 117 8.17 -10.30 8.52
N VAL A 118 7.57 -9.16 8.17
CA VAL A 118 8.15 -7.84 8.47
C VAL A 118 8.18 -7.65 9.99
N CYS A 119 9.25 -7.04 10.50
CA CYS A 119 9.45 -6.80 11.93
C CYS A 119 8.18 -6.26 12.62
N PRO A 120 7.64 -6.95 13.65
CA PRO A 120 6.42 -6.54 14.35
C PRO A 120 6.45 -5.10 14.87
N ARG A 121 7.63 -4.65 15.31
CA ARG A 121 7.85 -3.29 15.80
C ARG A 121 7.60 -2.24 14.72
N THR A 122 8.20 -2.42 13.55
CA THR A 122 8.00 -1.51 12.40
C THR A 122 6.52 -1.47 11.99
N LYS A 123 5.82 -2.61 12.07
CA LYS A 123 4.37 -2.65 11.77
C LYS A 123 3.54 -1.82 12.75
N LEU A 124 3.88 -1.86 14.04
CA LEU A 124 3.19 -1.09 15.06
C LEU A 124 3.39 0.42 14.84
N ILE A 125 4.64 0.84 14.60
CA ILE A 125 4.99 2.25 14.39
C ILE A 125 4.31 2.79 13.13
N VAL A 126 4.41 2.07 12.00
CA VAL A 126 3.73 2.47 10.76
C VAL A 126 2.21 2.54 10.96
N ARG A 127 1.62 1.63 11.74
CA ARG A 127 0.20 1.68 12.07
C ARG A 127 -0.16 2.95 12.85
N GLN A 128 0.64 3.35 13.83
CA GLN A 128 0.42 4.58 14.59
C GLN A 128 0.45 5.81 13.68
N TYR A 129 1.47 5.92 12.81
CA TYR A 129 1.53 7.00 11.82
C TYR A 129 0.32 6.99 10.88
N VAL A 130 -0.05 5.84 10.33
CA VAL A 130 -1.21 5.73 9.45
C VAL A 130 -2.49 6.13 10.17
N VAL A 131 -2.72 5.68 11.41
CA VAL A 131 -3.95 6.01 12.16
C VAL A 131 -3.99 7.49 12.55
N HIS A 132 -2.83 8.13 12.76
CA HIS A 132 -2.76 9.56 13.03
C HIS A 132 -3.28 10.39 11.84
N TYR A 133 -2.83 10.08 10.62
CA TYR A 133 -3.27 10.79 9.41
C TYR A 133 -4.59 10.26 8.84
N TYR A 134 -4.89 8.99 9.05
CA TYR A 134 -6.03 8.25 8.49
C TYR A 134 -6.79 7.52 9.62
N PRO A 135 -7.56 8.24 10.45
CA PRO A 135 -8.25 7.66 11.61
C PRO A 135 -9.25 6.54 11.26
N GLU A 136 -9.76 6.52 10.02
CA GLU A 136 -10.56 5.43 9.46
C GLU A 136 -9.86 4.07 9.51
N CYS A 137 -8.51 4.07 9.47
CA CYS A 137 -7.67 2.89 9.54
C CYS A 137 -7.42 2.38 10.96
N ARG A 138 -8.05 2.99 11.99
CA ARG A 138 -8.00 2.45 13.36
C ARG A 138 -8.59 1.04 13.43
N LYS A 139 -9.63 0.77 12.64
CA LYS A 139 -10.28 -0.54 12.55
C LYS A 139 -9.40 -1.52 11.78
N GLU A 140 -9.17 -2.70 12.35
CA GLU A 140 -8.29 -3.74 11.78
C GLU A 140 -8.68 -4.12 10.35
N ASN A 141 -9.98 -4.31 10.08
CA ASN A 141 -10.43 -4.72 8.76
C ASN A 141 -10.16 -3.63 7.69
N THR A 142 -10.35 -2.36 8.04
CA THR A 142 -10.03 -1.23 7.15
C THR A 142 -8.52 -1.17 6.91
N PHE A 143 -7.72 -1.25 7.96
CA PHE A 143 -6.25 -1.27 7.85
C PHE A 143 -5.77 -2.42 6.95
N ARG A 144 -6.31 -3.62 7.16
CA ARG A 144 -5.96 -4.79 6.34
C ARG A 144 -6.31 -4.59 4.86
N ASN A 145 -7.50 -4.08 4.57
CA ASN A 145 -7.97 -3.92 3.20
C ASN A 145 -7.21 -2.81 2.44
N VAL A 146 -6.91 -1.70 3.12
CA VAL A 146 -6.31 -0.51 2.51
C VAL A 146 -4.78 -0.57 2.51
N VAL A 147 -4.19 -0.97 3.63
CA VAL A 147 -2.74 -0.89 3.87
C VAL A 147 -2.05 -2.22 3.56
N VAL A 148 -2.50 -3.32 4.18
CA VAL A 148 -1.76 -4.60 4.09
C VAL A 148 -1.66 -5.10 2.65
N HIS A 149 -2.75 -5.03 1.90
CA HIS A 149 -2.74 -5.43 0.48
C HIS A 149 -1.77 -4.57 -0.35
N LYS A 150 -1.81 -3.24 -0.16
CA LYS A 150 -1.03 -2.29 -0.96
C LYS A 150 0.47 -2.37 -0.68
N VAL A 151 0.85 -2.51 0.59
CA VAL A 151 2.25 -2.66 0.99
C VAL A 151 2.81 -4.00 0.51
N ASN A 152 2.06 -5.09 0.66
CA ASN A 152 2.49 -6.40 0.14
C ASN A 152 2.65 -6.41 -1.38
N GLU A 153 1.79 -5.66 -2.08
CA GLU A 153 1.94 -5.43 -3.51
C GLU A 153 3.25 -4.67 -3.82
N ALA A 154 3.57 -3.62 -3.07
CA ALA A 154 4.84 -2.90 -3.20
C ALA A 154 6.08 -3.79 -2.93
N LEU A 155 5.99 -4.73 -1.97
CA LEU A 155 7.06 -5.69 -1.68
C LEU A 155 7.27 -6.70 -2.83
N ARG A 156 6.21 -7.07 -3.55
CA ARG A 156 6.28 -8.00 -4.69
C ARG A 156 6.71 -7.35 -6.00
N ARG A 157 6.38 -6.07 -6.19
CA ARG A 157 6.66 -5.34 -7.44
C ARG A 157 8.15 -5.35 -7.79
N GLN A 158 8.43 -5.61 -9.06
CA GLN A 158 9.76 -5.45 -9.64
C GLN A 158 10.12 -3.97 -9.63
N SER A 159 11.38 -3.66 -9.33
CA SER A 159 11.86 -2.28 -9.46
C SER A 159 11.92 -1.90 -10.93
N VAL A 160 11.84 -0.60 -11.25
CA VAL A 160 11.95 -0.12 -12.64
C VAL A 160 13.27 -0.62 -13.27
N ASN A 161 14.35 -0.65 -12.49
CA ASN A 161 15.64 -1.17 -12.93
C ASN A 161 15.61 -2.67 -13.25
N GLU A 162 14.79 -3.45 -12.55
CA GLU A 162 14.59 -4.87 -12.85
C GLU A 162 13.72 -5.09 -14.09
N SER A 163 12.73 -4.22 -14.33
CA SER A 163 11.88 -4.28 -15.53
C SER A 163 12.63 -3.96 -16.83
N LEU A 164 13.74 -3.22 -16.74
CA LEU A 164 14.64 -2.92 -17.86
C LEU A 164 15.74 -3.97 -18.06
N SER A 165 15.82 -4.99 -17.20
CA SER A 165 16.76 -6.09 -17.38
C SER A 165 16.34 -6.99 -18.56
N PRO A 166 17.26 -7.47 -19.42
CA PRO A 166 16.91 -8.36 -20.53
C PRO A 166 16.19 -9.67 -20.11
N SER A 167 16.25 -10.03 -18.83
CA SER A 167 15.56 -11.18 -18.23
C SER A 167 14.05 -11.01 -18.03
N SER A 168 13.52 -9.79 -17.97
CA SER A 168 12.08 -9.52 -17.78
C SER A 168 11.26 -9.66 -19.08
N PHE A 169 11.92 -9.74 -20.24
CA PHE A 169 11.31 -9.83 -21.57
C PHE A 169 11.03 -11.26 -22.06
N ARG A 170 11.05 -12.27 -21.19
CA ARG A 170 10.53 -13.60 -21.54
C ARG A 170 9.09 -13.69 -21.04
N HIS A 171 8.15 -13.65 -21.97
CA HIS A 171 6.89 -14.44 -22.04
C HIS A 171 5.99 -13.93 -23.18
N SER A 172 6.58 -13.55 -24.31
CA SER A 172 5.82 -13.46 -25.56
C SER A 172 6.65 -14.07 -26.67
N LYS A 173 6.45 -15.39 -26.89
CA LYS A 173 6.50 -16.08 -28.18
C LYS A 173 6.57 -17.59 -27.95
N SER A 174 5.42 -18.23 -28.04
CA SER A 174 5.30 -19.58 -28.62
C SER A 174 3.82 -19.87 -28.88
N LYS A 175 3.25 -19.17 -29.86
CA LYS A 175 2.22 -19.78 -30.70
C LYS A 175 2.92 -20.16 -32.00
N LEU A 176 3.67 -21.26 -31.94
CA LEU A 176 4.18 -21.93 -33.12
C LEU A 176 3.00 -22.70 -33.72
N ILE A 177 2.72 -22.34 -34.96
CA ILE A 177 1.88 -23.06 -35.90
C ILE A 177 2.51 -24.44 -36.10
N CYS A 178 1.74 -25.49 -35.81
CA CYS A 178 1.71 -26.76 -36.53
C CYS A 178 0.29 -27.33 -36.36
#